data_AF-A0A7S0N8L1-F1
#
_entry.id   AF-A0A7S0N8L1-F1
#
_cell.length_a   1.000
_cell.length_b   1.000
_cell.length_c   1.000
_cell.angle_alpha   90.00
_cell.angle_beta   90.00
_cell.angle_gamma   90.00
#
_symmetry.space_group_name_H-M   'P 1'
#
loop_
_entity.id
_entity.type
_entity.pdbx_description
1 polymer ?
#
loop_
_entity_poly.entity_id
_entity_poly.type
_entity_poly.pdbx_seq_one_letter_code
_entity_poly.pdbx_strand_id
1 'polypeptide(L)'
;AREHLARLYEGAKALDMDLGLTPAQLQGLVYGAVDANGMGAASGVHIRLMVTRGLKPTPYQSPYITLGAPTVVVIPEYKEASTAPKEQGITLFTCHVRRGAPDVQDPAWNSHSKLNCIAACIQAHHAGADEALMLDPH
;
A
#
# COMPACT_ATOMS: atom_id res chain seq x y z
N ALA A 1 -6.72 -11.21 7.00
CA ALA A 1 -7.21 -10.87 5.64
C ALA A 1 -8.40 -9.90 5.64
N ARG A 2 -9.49 -10.19 6.39
CA ARG A 2 -10.75 -9.39 6.38
C ARG A 2 -10.54 -7.88 6.55
N GLU A 3 -9.77 -7.47 7.56
CA GLU A 3 -9.52 -6.04 7.85
C GLU A 3 -8.74 -5.34 6.73
N HIS A 4 -7.73 -6.00 6.17
CA HIS A 4 -6.98 -5.46 5.03
C HIS A 4 -7.86 -5.28 3.80
N LEU A 5 -8.77 -6.22 3.54
CA LEU A 5 -9.72 -6.12 2.43
C LEU A 5 -10.74 -5.00 2.71
N ALA A 6 -11.30 -4.91 3.92
CA ALA A 6 -12.21 -3.83 4.29
C ALA A 6 -11.58 -2.44 4.02
N ARG A 7 -10.35 -2.23 4.49
CA ARG A 7 -9.59 -1.00 4.25
C ARG A 7 -9.32 -0.74 2.77
N LEU A 8 -9.06 -1.79 1.98
CA LEU A 8 -8.90 -1.66 0.52
C LEU A 8 -10.20 -1.18 -0.14
N TYR A 9 -11.35 -1.77 0.21
CA TYR A 9 -12.64 -1.38 -0.35
C TYR A 9 -13.09 0.01 0.10
N GLU A 10 -12.76 0.43 1.33
CA GLU A 10 -12.95 1.81 1.79
C GLU A 10 -12.17 2.80 0.92
N GLY A 11 -10.88 2.53 0.68
CA GLY A 11 -10.05 3.36 -0.20
C GLY A 11 -10.54 3.36 -1.65
N ALA A 12 -10.98 2.22 -2.17
CA ALA A 12 -11.55 2.12 -3.51
C ALA A 12 -12.84 2.92 -3.65
N LYS A 13 -13.73 2.87 -2.65
CA LYS A 13 -14.96 3.65 -2.61
C LYS A 13 -14.66 5.15 -2.55
N ALA A 14 -13.73 5.58 -1.69
CA ALA A 14 -13.33 6.98 -1.59
C ALA A 14 -12.74 7.53 -2.90
N LEU A 15 -12.08 6.66 -3.67
CA LEU A 15 -11.51 7.00 -4.97
C LEU A 15 -12.49 6.82 -6.13
N ASP A 16 -13.76 6.45 -5.94
CA ASP A 16 -14.68 6.12 -7.04
C ASP A 16 -14.07 5.09 -8.01
N MET A 17 -13.73 3.93 -7.46
CA MET A 17 -13.15 2.81 -8.20
C MET A 17 -13.93 1.54 -7.90
N ASP A 18 -14.73 1.10 -8.87
CA ASP A 18 -15.37 -0.21 -8.82
C ASP A 18 -14.37 -1.30 -9.19
N LEU A 19 -14.12 -2.23 -8.26
CA LEU A 19 -13.22 -3.36 -8.46
C LEU A 19 -13.81 -4.44 -9.36
N GLY A 20 -15.14 -4.45 -9.56
CA GLY A 20 -15.84 -5.54 -10.25
C GLY A 20 -15.76 -6.89 -9.53
N LEU A 21 -15.31 -6.88 -8.27
CA LEU A 21 -15.10 -8.07 -7.44
C LEU A 21 -15.70 -7.85 -6.06
N THR A 22 -16.37 -8.87 -5.55
CA THR A 22 -16.75 -8.92 -4.13
C THR A 22 -15.52 -9.18 -3.26
N PRO A 23 -15.55 -8.80 -1.97
CA PRO A 23 -14.45 -9.10 -1.05
C PRO A 23 -14.08 -10.58 -0.98
N ALA A 24 -15.07 -11.47 -1.10
CA ALA A 24 -14.87 -12.92 -1.13
C ALA A 24 -14.13 -13.39 -2.39
N GLN A 25 -14.48 -12.85 -3.56
CA GLN A 25 -13.77 -13.17 -4.81
C GLN A 25 -12.32 -12.68 -4.76
N LEU A 26 -12.09 -11.45 -4.27
CA LEU A 26 -10.74 -10.91 -4.14
C LEU A 26 -9.91 -11.71 -3.12
N GLN A 27 -10.53 -12.15 -2.02
CA GLN A 27 -9.89 -13.06 -1.07
C GLN A 27 -9.52 -14.40 -1.73
N GLY A 28 -10.39 -14.95 -2.57
CA GLY A 28 -10.12 -16.15 -3.35
C GLY A 28 -8.91 -16.00 -4.27
N LEU A 29 -8.77 -14.85 -4.95
CA LEU A 29 -7.59 -14.55 -5.77
C LEU A 29 -6.31 -14.51 -4.94
N VAL A 30 -6.37 -13.96 -3.73
CA VAL A 30 -5.21 -13.90 -2.82
C VAL A 30 -4.75 -15.30 -2.42
N TYR A 31 -5.67 -16.14 -1.95
CA TYR A 31 -5.33 -17.52 -1.56
C TYR A 31 -4.90 -18.36 -2.77
N GLY A 32 -5.59 -18.22 -3.91
CA GLY A 32 -5.22 -18.90 -5.14
C GLY A 32 -3.80 -18.57 -5.59
N ALA A 33 -3.35 -17.31 -5.44
CA ALA A 33 -1.97 -16.94 -5.74
C ALA A 33 -0.96 -17.59 -4.78
N VAL A 34 -1.28 -17.66 -3.48
CA VAL A 34 -0.42 -18.34 -2.47
C VAL A 34 -0.31 -19.84 -2.79
N ASP A 35 -1.44 -20.50 -3.08
CA ASP A 35 -1.50 -21.93 -3.37
C ASP A 35 -0.82 -22.28 -4.69
N ALA A 36 -1.00 -21.46 -5.73
CA ALA A 36 -0.32 -21.64 -7.02
C ALA A 36 1.21 -21.53 -6.91
N ASN A 37 1.71 -20.86 -5.87
CA ASN A 37 3.15 -20.78 -5.56
C ASN A 37 3.61 -21.88 -4.58
N GLY A 38 2.75 -22.82 -4.20
CA GLY A 38 3.07 -23.88 -3.24
C GLY A 38 3.30 -23.39 -1.81
N MET A 39 2.80 -22.19 -1.47
CA MET A 39 3.06 -21.52 -0.20
C MET A 39 1.97 -21.73 0.86
N GLY A 40 0.88 -22.45 0.54
CA GLY A 40 -0.32 -22.55 1.38
C GLY A 40 -0.12 -23.20 2.76
N ALA A 41 0.89 -24.06 2.90
CA ALA A 41 1.27 -24.69 4.18
C ALA A 41 2.44 -23.99 4.89
N ALA A 42 3.03 -22.96 4.29
CA ALA A 42 4.23 -22.32 4.80
C ALA A 42 3.93 -21.17 5.76
N SER A 43 4.77 -20.99 6.78
CA SER A 43 4.81 -19.78 7.60
C SER A 43 5.66 -18.69 6.94
N GLY A 44 5.52 -17.44 7.40
CA GLY A 44 6.36 -16.33 6.94
C GLY A 44 6.01 -15.79 5.55
N VAL A 45 4.85 -16.16 5.00
CA VAL A 45 4.34 -15.63 3.73
C VAL A 45 3.76 -14.23 3.95
N HIS A 46 4.36 -13.24 3.31
CA HIS A 46 3.86 -11.87 3.24
C HIS A 46 3.17 -11.65 1.89
N ILE A 47 2.08 -10.89 1.88
CA ILE A 47 1.26 -10.67 0.69
C ILE A 47 1.20 -9.19 0.37
N ARG A 48 1.61 -8.83 -0.84
CA ARG A 48 1.37 -7.52 -1.44
C ARG A 48 0.20 -7.61 -2.41
N LEU A 49 -0.95 -7.08 -1.98
CA LEU A 49 -2.12 -6.88 -2.83
C LEU A 49 -2.14 -5.43 -3.34
N MET A 50 -2.23 -5.25 -4.65
CA MET A 50 -2.28 -3.95 -5.31
C MET A 50 -3.42 -3.94 -6.32
N VAL A 51 -4.12 -2.82 -6.41
CA VAL A 51 -5.17 -2.60 -7.40
C VAL A 51 -4.91 -1.27 -8.07
N THR A 52 -4.85 -1.27 -9.39
CA THR A 52 -4.77 -0.05 -10.20
C THR A 52 -6.04 0.08 -11.03
N ARG A 53 -6.35 1.30 -11.49
CA ARG A 53 -7.52 1.51 -12.38
C ARG A 53 -7.44 0.68 -13.66
N GLY A 54 -6.26 0.22 -14.06
CA GLY A 54 -6.07 -0.56 -15.26
C GLY A 54 -5.53 0.28 -16.41
N LEU A 55 -5.79 -0.17 -17.62
CA LEU A 55 -5.21 0.38 -18.83
C LEU A 55 -5.81 1.76 -19.14
N LYS A 56 -4.98 2.68 -19.63
CA LYS A 56 -5.41 3.99 -20.13
C LYS A 56 -4.99 4.17 -21.59
N PRO A 57 -5.82 4.81 -22.44
CA PRO A 57 -5.51 5.06 -23.83
C PRO A 57 -4.51 6.22 -24.01
N THR A 58 -4.36 7.07 -23.01
CA THR A 58 -3.52 8.27 -23.01
C THR A 58 -3.08 8.60 -21.58
N PRO A 59 -1.92 9.26 -21.35
CA PRO A 59 -1.44 9.63 -20.01
C PRO A 59 -2.24 10.79 -19.39
N TYR A 60 -3.55 10.60 -19.22
CA TYR A 60 -4.44 11.55 -18.57
C TYR A 60 -4.99 10.95 -17.27
N GLN A 61 -5.13 11.78 -16.23
CA GLN A 61 -5.38 11.27 -14.88
C GLN A 61 -6.85 10.95 -14.58
N SER A 62 -7.77 11.49 -15.38
CA SER A 62 -9.20 11.29 -15.17
C SER A 62 -9.58 9.80 -15.10
N PRO A 63 -10.45 9.40 -14.15
CA PRO A 63 -10.92 8.02 -14.05
C PRO A 63 -11.77 7.58 -15.24
N TYR A 64 -12.48 8.52 -15.90
CA TYR A 64 -13.44 8.24 -16.97
C TYR A 64 -12.83 7.74 -18.28
N ILE A 65 -11.50 7.81 -18.43
CA ILE A 65 -10.79 7.31 -19.61
C ILE A 65 -10.14 5.95 -19.36
N THR A 66 -10.46 5.29 -18.26
CA THR A 66 -9.96 3.95 -17.95
C THR A 66 -10.60 2.93 -18.88
N LEU A 67 -9.79 2.04 -19.45
CA LEU A 67 -10.27 0.97 -20.32
C LEU A 67 -10.46 -0.32 -19.53
N GLY A 68 -11.66 -0.89 -19.64
CA GLY A 68 -11.98 -2.19 -19.05
C GLY A 68 -11.97 -2.18 -17.52
N ALA A 69 -11.62 -3.33 -16.95
CA ALA A 69 -11.63 -3.55 -15.51
C ALA A 69 -10.30 -3.13 -14.84
N PRO A 70 -10.31 -2.82 -13.53
CA PRO A 70 -9.10 -2.63 -12.75
C PRO A 70 -8.13 -3.80 -12.84
N THR A 71 -6.83 -3.49 -12.78
CA THR A 71 -5.79 -4.52 -12.68
C THR A 71 -5.54 -4.86 -11.23
N VAL A 72 -5.75 -6.12 -10.86
CA VAL A 72 -5.42 -6.68 -9.55
C VAL A 72 -4.10 -7.44 -9.64
N VAL A 73 -3.19 -7.15 -8.72
CA VAL A 73 -1.89 -7.82 -8.62
C VAL A 73 -1.74 -8.38 -7.21
N VAL A 74 -1.49 -9.69 -7.11
CA VAL A 74 -1.18 -10.38 -5.86
C VAL A 74 0.24 -10.93 -5.94
N ILE A 75 1.09 -10.52 -5.01
CA ILE A 75 2.47 -11.00 -4.92
C ILE A 75 2.66 -11.61 -3.53
N PRO A 76 2.71 -12.95 -3.43
CA PRO A 76 3.19 -13.61 -2.22
C PRO A 76 4.72 -13.67 -2.23
N GLU A 77 5.34 -13.41 -1.08
CA GLU A 77 6.79 -13.49 -0.88
C GLU A 77 7.11 -14.11 0.50
N TYR A 78 8.22 -14.85 0.60
CA TYR A 78 8.76 -15.24 1.90
C TYR A 78 9.50 -14.06 2.51
N LYS A 79 8.95 -13.51 3.58
CA LYS A 79 9.50 -12.33 4.23
C LYS A 79 9.19 -12.35 5.71
N GLU A 80 10.10 -12.95 6.46
CA GLU A 80 10.09 -12.86 7.91
C GLU A 80 10.66 -11.51 8.34
N ALA A 81 9.92 -10.81 9.20
CA ALA A 81 10.40 -9.54 9.74
C ALA A 81 11.54 -9.79 10.73
N SER A 82 12.64 -9.05 10.57
CA SER A 82 13.74 -9.07 11.55
C SER A 82 13.24 -8.69 12.95
N THR A 83 13.72 -9.38 13.98
CA THR A 83 13.43 -9.04 15.38
C THR A 83 14.30 -7.90 15.89
N ALA A 84 15.42 -7.61 15.22
CA ALA A 84 16.41 -6.62 15.67
C ALA A 84 15.80 -5.23 15.98
N PRO A 85 14.90 -4.65 15.16
CA PRO A 85 14.28 -3.36 15.48
C PRO A 85 13.48 -3.37 16.80
N LYS A 86 12.90 -4.52 17.18
CA LYS A 86 12.16 -4.66 18.44
C LYS A 86 13.07 -4.80 19.65
N GLU A 87 14.23 -5.44 19.46
CA GLU A 87 15.19 -5.72 20.53
C GLU A 87 16.13 -4.54 20.79
N GLN A 88 16.60 -3.88 19.74
CA GLN A 88 17.63 -2.84 19.77
C GLN A 88 17.05 -1.42 19.69
N GLY A 89 15.78 -1.31 19.30
CA GLY A 89 15.16 -0.04 18.96
C GLY A 89 15.58 0.47 17.58
N ILE A 90 15.01 1.62 17.20
CA ILE A 90 15.34 2.34 15.97
C ILE A 90 15.57 3.81 16.28
N THR A 91 16.38 4.48 15.47
CA THR A 91 16.61 5.91 15.51
C THR A 91 15.64 6.63 14.58
N LEU A 92 15.03 7.71 15.08
CA LEU A 92 14.07 8.51 14.31
C LEU A 92 14.64 9.90 14.04
N PHE A 93 14.45 10.38 12.81
CA PHE A 93 14.76 11.75 12.42
C PHE A 93 13.48 12.55 12.20
N THR A 94 13.28 13.63 12.96
CA THR A 94 12.16 14.57 12.72
C THR A 94 12.43 15.37 11.45
N CYS A 95 11.77 15.00 10.35
CA CYS A 95 11.98 15.64 9.06
C CYS A 95 11.13 16.92 8.89
N HIS A 96 11.54 17.80 7.98
CA HIS A 96 10.74 19.00 7.68
C HIS A 96 9.54 18.73 6.76
N VAL A 97 9.48 17.53 6.15
CA VAL A 97 8.31 17.10 5.36
C VAL A 97 7.13 16.93 6.30
N ARG A 98 6.05 17.67 6.04
CA ARG A 98 4.81 17.55 6.80
C ARG A 98 3.94 16.44 6.23
N ARG A 99 3.20 15.76 7.11
CA ARG A 99 2.13 14.89 6.70
C ARG A 99 0.98 15.76 6.15
N GLY A 100 0.56 15.47 4.93
CA GLY A 100 -0.54 16.22 4.29
C GLY A 100 -1.86 16.06 5.03
N ALA A 101 -2.69 17.10 4.97
CA ALA A 101 -4.04 17.07 5.52
C ALA A 101 -4.97 16.18 4.67
N PRO A 102 -6.06 15.62 5.26
CA PRO A 102 -6.98 14.72 4.57
C PRO A 102 -7.61 15.29 3.29
N ASP A 103 -7.78 16.60 3.20
CA ASP A 103 -8.36 17.33 2.07
C ASP A 103 -7.37 17.60 0.91
N VAL A 104 -6.08 17.28 1.08
CA VAL A 104 -5.07 17.38 0.02
C VAL A 104 -4.80 16.02 -0.60
N GLN A 105 -4.38 15.07 0.24
CA GLN A 105 -4.18 13.67 -0.10
C GLN A 105 -4.29 12.89 1.20
N ASP A 106 -5.46 12.28 1.42
CA ASP A 106 -5.74 11.60 2.67
C ASP A 106 -4.74 10.47 2.94
N PRO A 107 -3.90 10.59 3.98
CA PRO A 107 -2.93 9.56 4.32
C PRO A 107 -3.59 8.29 4.87
N ALA A 108 -4.86 8.33 5.25
CA ALA A 108 -5.64 7.14 5.62
C ALA A 108 -5.89 6.24 4.39
N TRP A 109 -5.89 6.80 3.17
CA TRP A 109 -6.02 6.00 1.96
C TRP A 109 -4.67 5.41 1.57
N ASN A 110 -4.56 4.08 1.64
CA ASN A 110 -3.35 3.38 1.22
C ASN A 110 -3.24 3.29 -0.31
N SER A 111 -2.97 4.42 -0.95
CA SER A 111 -2.79 4.55 -2.39
C SER A 111 -1.34 4.33 -2.84
N HIS A 112 -1.14 4.24 -4.16
CA HIS A 112 0.19 4.16 -4.76
C HIS A 112 0.97 5.50 -4.74
N SER A 113 0.29 6.60 -4.41
CA SER A 113 0.91 7.92 -4.31
C SER A 113 1.66 8.06 -2.98
N LYS A 114 2.96 7.78 -3.01
CA LYS A 114 3.83 7.76 -1.81
C LYS A 114 4.94 8.81 -1.82
N LEU A 115 4.90 9.79 -2.73
CA LEU A 115 5.96 10.80 -2.86
C LEU A 115 6.24 11.54 -1.54
N ASN A 116 5.19 11.90 -0.79
CA ASN A 116 5.33 12.53 0.53
C ASN A 116 6.12 11.64 1.52
N CYS A 117 5.81 10.33 1.56
CA CYS A 117 6.53 9.38 2.41
C CYS A 117 7.99 9.20 1.94
N ILE A 118 8.22 9.10 0.63
CA ILE A 118 9.57 8.94 0.05
C ILE A 118 10.43 10.17 0.37
N ALA A 119 9.88 11.38 0.25
CA ALA A 119 10.60 12.61 0.59
C ALA A 119 11.05 12.64 2.06
N ALA A 120 10.23 12.13 2.98
CA ALA A 120 10.60 11.99 4.40
C ALA A 120 11.72 10.95 4.60
N CYS A 121 11.58 9.77 3.99
CA CYS A 121 12.60 8.71 4.06
C CYS A 121 13.97 9.16 3.53
N ILE A 122 14.00 9.95 2.44
CA ILE A 122 15.24 10.51 1.90
C ILE A 122 15.97 11.36 2.96
N GLN A 123 15.25 12.19 3.73
CA GLN A 123 15.86 13.02 4.76
C GLN A 123 16.40 12.20 5.93
N ALA A 124 15.63 11.21 6.42
CA ALA A 124 16.10 10.33 7.49
C ALA A 124 17.36 9.57 7.07
N HIS A 125 17.39 9.06 5.84
CA HIS A 125 18.57 8.38 5.28
C HIS A 125 19.81 9.28 5.28
N HIS A 126 19.69 10.51 4.78
CA HIS A 126 20.82 11.46 4.77
C HIS A 126 21.21 11.97 6.17
N ALA A 127 20.29 11.94 7.14
CA ALA A 127 20.57 12.25 8.53
C ALA A 127 21.18 11.07 9.32
N GLY A 128 21.33 9.89 8.69
CA GLY A 128 21.87 8.69 9.33
C GLY A 128 20.92 8.03 10.34
N ALA A 129 19.61 8.28 10.22
CA ALA A 129 18.59 7.65 11.04
C ALA A 129 17.90 6.48 10.30
N ASP A 130 17.28 5.58 11.06
CA ASP A 130 16.59 4.41 10.52
C ASP A 130 15.27 4.78 9.84
N GLU A 131 14.50 5.71 10.41
CA GLU A 131 13.19 6.13 9.88
C GLU A 131 12.89 7.61 10.11
N ALA A 132 11.92 8.13 9.35
CA ALA A 132 11.48 9.52 9.43
C ALA A 132 10.26 9.69 10.34
N LEU A 133 10.32 10.67 11.26
CA LEU A 133 9.17 11.18 12.00
C LEU A 133 8.63 12.43 11.29
N MET A 134 7.46 12.30 10.68
CA MET A 134 6.72 13.42 10.09
C MET A 134 5.77 14.03 11.11
N LEU A 135 5.66 15.35 11.10
CA LEU A 135 4.68 16.09 11.89
C LEU A 135 3.49 16.50 11.03
N ASP A 136 2.33 16.67 11.66
CA ASP A 136 1.20 17.41 11.09
C ASP A 136 1.53 18.90 10.93
N PRO A 137 0.74 19.65 10.15
CA PRO A 137 0.93 21.09 9.99
C PRO A 137 0.52 21.91 11.22
N HIS A 138 -0.28 21.37 12.15
CA HIS A 138 -0.84 22.08 13.31
C HIS A 138 -0.83 21.23 14.56
#